data_AF-A0A3N5SJ81-F1
#
_entry.id   AF-A0A3N5SJ81-F1
#
_cell.length_a   1.000
_cell.length_b   1.000
_cell.length_c   1.000
_cell.angle_alpha   90.00
_cell.angle_beta   90.00
_cell.angle_gamma   90.00
#
_symmetry.space_group_name_H-M   'P 1'
#
loop_
_entity.id
_entity.type
_entity.pdbx_description
1 polymer ?
#
loop_
_entity_poly.entity_id
_entity_poly.type
_entity_poly.pdbx_seq_one_letter_code
_entity_poly.pdbx_strand_id
1 'polypeptide(L)'
;MTARPLKNIKKESVRVQVFRQLRDQVLRRTWPPGSKIPSEHELSRTMGVSRVSIREGIQHLVSLGILETRHGEGTFVRELSGEIYFNSLIPLIALDETDIFHVLEYRRIIEKGTAALAAERATDHDVAEMEAAYDRMVRSQGDVAEFARADLEFHLVVAKATGNSVLIKVNNVLRSVLSVSMENIVSTLGMRDGLHYHRLLIEAVRSRHAPEAERLMEEHVVRTIERLRSEAGLAASGAAPTRIPQQRAGIEERLALHRAFWNREEQPRPLASFRVGDFFFSRHFKAAHGLLEPDTPVTPEMLDVDAFLPDYERMFQESEAIGQDGFWTAEPFTGIPWMEAILGAPIRAGRESFTSRPWLSSPAEALEKVRFDPENPWLVKYLEFTTALVQQSRGRFPVGMPTMRGPTDMLGALLGQQEMVLALMLEDPAVMRRLIERVTRAFLSVMEAQRRLVPAFHGGTALGFYHVWAPGPSIW
;
A
#
# COMPACT_ATOMS: atom_id res chain seq x y z
N MET A 1 33.55 -54.25 -3.07
CA MET A 1 32.99 -53.23 -3.99
C MET A 1 31.57 -52.94 -3.55
N THR A 2 31.35 -51.86 -2.80
CA THR A 2 30.01 -51.44 -2.34
C THR A 2 29.33 -50.65 -3.46
N ALA A 3 28.24 -51.20 -4.00
CA ALA A 3 27.47 -50.56 -5.07
C ALA A 3 26.84 -49.25 -4.55
N ARG A 4 27.01 -48.17 -5.32
CA ARG A 4 26.34 -46.88 -5.04
C ARG A 4 24.82 -47.05 -5.19
N PRO A 5 24.00 -46.63 -4.21
CA PRO A 5 22.55 -46.71 -4.33
C PRO A 5 22.06 -45.76 -5.43
N LEU A 6 21.18 -46.27 -6.29
CA LEU A 6 20.52 -45.50 -7.35
C LEU A 6 19.62 -44.43 -6.71
N LYS A 7 19.69 -43.20 -7.22
CA LYS A 7 18.81 -42.10 -6.81
C LYS A 7 17.50 -42.15 -7.58
N ASN A 8 16.40 -41.79 -6.91
CA ASN A 8 15.08 -41.74 -7.51
C ASN A 8 15.00 -40.67 -8.62
N ILE A 9 14.51 -41.04 -9.80
CA ILE A 9 14.24 -40.10 -10.90
C ILE A 9 12.83 -39.53 -10.70
N LYS A 10 12.73 -38.21 -10.50
CA LYS A 10 11.42 -37.54 -10.48
C LYS A 10 10.88 -37.40 -11.91
N LYS A 11 9.94 -38.27 -12.30
CA LYS A 11 9.14 -38.06 -13.52
C LYS A 11 8.14 -36.94 -13.27
N GLU A 12 8.26 -35.85 -14.00
CA GLU A 12 7.33 -34.72 -13.90
C GLU A 12 6.05 -35.00 -14.70
N SER A 13 4.89 -34.84 -14.07
CA SER A 13 3.60 -35.10 -14.73
C SER A 13 3.40 -34.17 -15.92
N VAL A 14 2.84 -34.71 -17.02
CA VAL A 14 2.53 -33.95 -18.25
C VAL A 14 1.71 -32.70 -17.95
N ARG A 15 0.78 -32.76 -16.99
CA ARG A 15 -0.04 -31.61 -16.56
C ARG A 15 0.81 -30.46 -15.97
N VAL A 16 1.88 -30.78 -15.25
CA VAL A 16 2.80 -29.79 -14.64
C VAL A 16 3.65 -29.13 -15.74
N GLN A 17 4.05 -29.90 -16.75
CA GLN A 17 4.80 -29.38 -17.89
C GLN A 17 3.93 -28.45 -18.74
N VAL A 18 2.67 -28.83 -19.00
CA VAL A 18 1.68 -27.98 -19.68
C VAL A 18 1.48 -26.68 -18.91
N PHE A 19 1.18 -26.77 -17.61
CA PHE A 19 1.00 -25.60 -16.75
C PHE A 19 2.19 -24.63 -16.82
N ARG A 20 3.44 -25.13 -16.72
CA ARG A 20 4.63 -24.28 -16.83
C ARG A 20 4.74 -23.61 -18.18
N GLN A 21 4.51 -24.32 -19.28
CA GLN A 21 4.60 -23.72 -20.60
C GLN A 21 3.55 -22.63 -20.79
N LEU A 22 2.29 -22.85 -20.36
CA LEU A 22 1.24 -21.84 -20.42
C LEU A 22 1.58 -20.63 -19.53
N ARG A 23 2.03 -20.88 -18.30
CA ARG A 23 2.53 -19.87 -17.35
C ARG A 23 3.62 -19.00 -17.97
N ASP A 24 4.61 -19.60 -18.60
CA ASP A 24 5.77 -18.88 -19.14
C ASP A 24 5.37 -17.93 -20.28
N GLN A 25 4.35 -18.27 -21.07
CA GLN A 25 3.82 -17.37 -22.10
C GLN A 25 3.15 -16.13 -21.50
N VAL A 26 2.50 -16.27 -20.34
CA VAL A 26 1.90 -15.15 -19.61
C VAL A 26 3.00 -14.30 -18.96
N LEU A 27 3.95 -14.92 -18.23
CA LEU A 27 5.05 -14.21 -17.55
C LEU A 27 5.92 -13.41 -18.53
N ARG A 28 6.20 -13.97 -19.71
CA ARG A 28 7.02 -13.31 -20.74
C ARG A 28 6.24 -12.29 -21.58
N ARG A 29 4.97 -12.05 -21.28
CA ARG A 29 4.04 -11.20 -22.07
C ARG A 29 3.89 -11.59 -23.54
N THR A 30 4.20 -12.84 -23.92
CA THR A 30 3.82 -13.36 -25.24
C THR A 30 2.30 -13.36 -25.37
N TRP A 31 1.59 -13.62 -24.25
CA TRP A 31 0.15 -13.40 -24.11
C TRP A 31 -0.07 -12.20 -23.18
N PRO A 32 -0.28 -10.99 -23.72
CA PRO A 32 -0.47 -9.80 -22.89
C PRO A 32 -1.80 -9.87 -22.11
N PRO A 33 -1.93 -9.13 -20.99
CA PRO A 33 -3.20 -9.00 -20.27
C PRO A 33 -4.35 -8.61 -21.20
N GLY A 34 -5.54 -9.20 -20.97
CA GLY A 34 -6.73 -9.02 -21.81
C GLY A 34 -6.73 -9.82 -23.12
N SER A 35 -5.60 -10.42 -23.52
CA SER A 35 -5.54 -11.20 -24.77
C SER A 35 -6.17 -12.60 -24.62
N LYS A 36 -6.72 -13.10 -25.72
CA LYS A 36 -7.24 -14.47 -25.82
C LYS A 36 -6.08 -15.44 -26.05
N ILE A 37 -6.00 -16.50 -25.23
CA ILE A 37 -5.02 -17.57 -25.45
C ILE A 37 -5.50 -18.54 -26.54
N PRO A 38 -4.60 -19.34 -27.16
CA PRO A 38 -5.00 -20.36 -28.12
C PRO A 38 -5.98 -21.37 -27.50
N SER A 39 -6.86 -21.95 -28.33
CA SER A 39 -7.87 -22.90 -27.87
C SER A 39 -7.27 -24.19 -27.32
N GLU A 40 -8.01 -24.92 -26.48
CA GLU A 40 -7.58 -26.24 -25.97
C GLU A 40 -7.15 -27.20 -27.09
N HIS A 41 -7.78 -27.10 -28.26
CA HIS A 41 -7.45 -27.90 -29.44
C HIS A 41 -6.10 -27.50 -30.05
N GLU A 42 -5.86 -26.21 -30.23
CA GLU A 42 -4.60 -25.70 -30.78
C GLU A 42 -3.44 -26.00 -29.85
N LEU A 43 -3.61 -25.77 -28.54
CA LEU A 43 -2.61 -26.09 -27.53
C LEU A 43 -2.31 -27.59 -27.47
N SER A 44 -3.34 -28.44 -27.55
CA SER A 44 -3.17 -29.90 -27.60
C SER A 44 -2.37 -30.34 -28.82
N ARG A 45 -2.63 -29.75 -30.00
CA ARG A 45 -1.88 -30.03 -31.23
C ARG A 45 -0.43 -29.53 -31.14
N THR A 46 -0.21 -28.32 -30.65
CA THR A 46 1.12 -27.71 -30.55
C THR A 46 2.00 -28.42 -29.52
N MET A 47 1.44 -28.78 -28.36
CA MET A 47 2.19 -29.40 -27.26
C MET A 47 2.23 -30.94 -27.36
N GLY A 48 1.47 -31.56 -28.28
CA GLY A 48 1.45 -33.01 -28.47
C GLY A 48 0.86 -33.79 -27.28
N VAL A 49 -0.02 -33.18 -26.50
CA VAL A 49 -0.61 -33.76 -25.28
C VAL A 49 -2.13 -33.81 -25.36
N SER A 50 -2.76 -34.61 -24.50
CA SER A 50 -4.23 -34.74 -24.48
C SER A 50 -4.91 -33.41 -24.13
N ARG A 51 -6.11 -33.18 -24.70
CA ARG A 51 -6.94 -32.01 -24.33
C ARG A 51 -7.29 -31.96 -22.85
N VAL A 52 -7.38 -33.12 -22.18
CA VAL A 52 -7.61 -33.21 -20.73
C VAL A 52 -6.45 -32.58 -19.97
N SER A 53 -5.20 -32.90 -20.34
CA SER A 53 -4.01 -32.32 -19.73
C SER A 53 -3.88 -30.81 -19.98
N ILE A 54 -4.29 -30.33 -21.17
CA ILE A 54 -4.39 -28.90 -21.48
C ILE A 54 -5.42 -28.22 -20.58
N ARG A 55 -6.63 -28.79 -20.50
CA ARG A 55 -7.72 -28.26 -19.69
C ARG A 55 -7.34 -28.19 -18.22
N GLU A 56 -6.68 -29.21 -17.68
CA GLU A 56 -6.17 -29.19 -16.30
C GLU A 56 -5.14 -28.07 -16.07
N GLY A 57 -4.21 -27.86 -17.01
CA GLY A 57 -3.24 -26.76 -16.92
C GLY A 57 -3.89 -25.38 -16.99
N ILE A 58 -4.88 -25.20 -17.86
CA ILE A 58 -5.67 -23.97 -17.97
C ILE A 58 -6.48 -23.75 -16.68
N GLN A 59 -7.19 -24.76 -16.20
CA GLN A 59 -8.00 -24.66 -14.98
C GLN A 59 -7.16 -24.29 -13.77
N HIS A 60 -5.91 -24.77 -13.70
CA HIS A 60 -4.99 -24.40 -12.63
C HIS A 60 -4.61 -22.91 -12.69
N LEU A 61 -4.37 -22.34 -13.88
CA LEU A 61 -4.13 -20.91 -14.04
C LEU A 61 -5.40 -20.06 -13.80
N VAL A 62 -6.58 -20.61 -14.11
CA VAL A 62 -7.88 -19.97 -13.80
C VAL A 62 -8.12 -19.95 -12.29
N SER A 63 -7.84 -21.03 -11.57
CA SER A 63 -7.98 -21.07 -10.10
C SER A 63 -7.04 -20.10 -9.39
N LEU A 64 -5.90 -19.80 -10.01
CA LEU A 64 -4.95 -18.78 -9.53
C LEU A 64 -5.35 -17.35 -9.92
N GLY A 65 -6.46 -17.16 -10.64
CA GLY A 65 -6.94 -15.85 -11.07
C GLY A 65 -6.12 -15.19 -12.18
N ILE A 66 -5.22 -15.94 -12.85
CA ILE A 66 -4.33 -15.42 -13.90
C ILE A 66 -4.99 -15.49 -15.28
N LEU A 67 -5.80 -16.53 -15.49
CA LEU A 67 -6.66 -16.67 -16.65
C LEU A 67 -8.12 -16.57 -16.22
N GLU A 68 -8.99 -16.22 -17.15
CA GLU A 68 -10.43 -16.32 -16.98
C GLU A 68 -11.06 -17.03 -18.19
N THR A 69 -12.03 -17.89 -17.92
CA THR A 69 -12.81 -18.54 -18.98
C THR A 69 -14.12 -17.79 -19.16
N ARG A 70 -14.34 -17.24 -20.35
CA ARG A 70 -15.59 -16.58 -20.73
C ARG A 70 -16.42 -17.55 -21.57
N HIS A 71 -17.62 -17.87 -21.11
CA HIS A 71 -18.47 -18.87 -21.75
C HIS A 71 -18.76 -18.50 -23.21
N GLY A 72 -18.53 -19.41 -24.15
CA GLY A 72 -18.70 -19.18 -25.59
C GLY A 72 -17.59 -18.36 -26.26
N GLU A 73 -16.80 -17.59 -25.51
CA GLU A 73 -15.78 -16.70 -26.06
C GLU A 73 -14.36 -17.27 -25.98
N GLY A 74 -14.07 -18.15 -25.03
CA GLY A 74 -12.76 -18.80 -24.84
C GLY A 74 -12.05 -18.37 -23.55
N THR A 75 -10.75 -18.60 -23.47
CA THR A 75 -9.94 -18.28 -22.28
C THR A 75 -9.06 -17.06 -22.56
N PHE A 76 -9.04 -16.13 -21.62
CA PHE A 76 -8.34 -14.86 -21.71
C PHE A 76 -7.34 -14.71 -20.57
N VAL A 77 -6.23 -14.01 -20.82
CA VAL A 77 -5.34 -13.54 -19.76
C VAL A 77 -6.07 -12.46 -18.98
N ARG A 78 -6.27 -12.67 -17.67
CA ARG A 78 -6.96 -11.69 -16.84
C ARG A 78 -6.11 -10.42 -16.78
N GLU A 79 -6.71 -9.27 -17.02
CA GLU A 79 -6.10 -8.02 -16.59
C GLU A 79 -6.04 -8.04 -15.07
N LEU A 80 -4.82 -8.13 -14.53
CA LEU A 80 -4.56 -7.94 -13.11
C LEU A 80 -4.89 -6.48 -12.78
N SER A 81 -6.17 -6.19 -12.62
CA SER A 81 -6.66 -4.89 -12.20
C SER A 81 -6.35 -4.69 -10.72
N GLY A 82 -6.47 -3.45 -10.27
CA GLY A 82 -6.28 -3.05 -8.87
C GLY A 82 -7.05 -3.89 -7.84
N GLU A 83 -8.02 -4.73 -8.22
CA GLU A 83 -8.74 -5.64 -7.31
C GLU A 83 -7.80 -6.56 -6.48
N ILE A 84 -6.67 -7.00 -7.04
CA ILE A 84 -5.67 -7.79 -6.30
C ILE A 84 -4.90 -6.90 -5.31
N TYR A 85 -4.62 -5.65 -5.67
CA TYR A 85 -3.95 -4.66 -4.81
C TYR A 85 -4.87 -4.13 -3.70
N PHE A 86 -6.17 -3.95 -3.99
CA PHE A 86 -7.17 -3.52 -3.02
C PHE A 86 -7.52 -4.63 -2.03
N ASN A 87 -7.58 -5.90 -2.47
CA ASN A 87 -7.66 -7.02 -1.54
C ASN A 87 -6.43 -7.15 -0.62
N SER A 88 -5.28 -6.59 -1.01
CA SER A 88 -4.09 -6.47 -0.16
C SER A 88 -4.13 -5.26 0.79
N LEU A 89 -4.93 -4.23 0.48
CA LEU A 89 -5.21 -3.09 1.36
C LEU A 89 -6.23 -3.45 2.46
N ILE A 90 -7.14 -4.40 2.20
CA ILE A 90 -8.14 -4.84 3.19
C ILE A 90 -7.49 -5.32 4.50
N PRO A 91 -6.45 -6.18 4.49
CA PRO A 91 -5.70 -6.51 5.69
C PRO A 91 -5.06 -5.27 6.35
N LEU A 92 -4.48 -4.34 5.59
CA LEU A 92 -3.88 -3.12 6.16
C LEU A 92 -4.90 -2.23 6.87
N ILE A 93 -6.12 -2.09 6.32
CA ILE A 93 -7.21 -1.34 6.95
C ILE A 93 -7.79 -2.15 8.12
N ALA A 94 -7.93 -3.47 7.99
CA ALA A 94 -8.49 -4.32 9.04
C ALA A 94 -7.52 -4.66 10.19
N LEU A 95 -6.21 -4.49 9.99
CA LEU A 95 -5.15 -4.74 10.99
C LEU A 95 -4.83 -3.52 11.84
N ASP A 96 -5.12 -2.32 11.34
CA ASP A 96 -5.19 -1.13 12.19
C ASP A 96 -6.54 -1.18 12.94
N GLU A 97 -6.59 -0.73 14.20
CA GLU A 97 -7.87 -0.45 14.85
C GLU A 97 -8.53 0.70 14.10
N THR A 98 -9.16 0.42 12.95
CA THR A 98 -9.80 1.44 12.14
C THR A 98 -10.89 2.04 13.00
N ASP A 99 -10.66 3.28 13.43
CA ASP A 99 -11.62 4.05 14.18
C ASP A 99 -12.95 4.07 13.41
N ILE A 100 -13.99 3.54 14.05
CA ILE A 100 -15.36 3.53 13.54
C ILE A 100 -15.80 4.92 13.05
N PHE A 101 -15.27 5.99 13.66
CA PHE A 101 -15.56 7.36 13.25
C PHE A 101 -14.95 7.73 11.89
N HIS A 102 -13.74 7.27 11.56
CA HIS A 102 -13.16 7.49 10.23
C HIS A 102 -13.96 6.76 9.14
N VAL A 103 -14.46 5.56 9.44
CA VAL A 103 -15.38 4.84 8.52
C VAL A 103 -16.65 5.65 8.30
N LEU A 104 -17.24 6.20 9.37
CA LEU A 104 -18.44 7.02 9.26
C LEU A 104 -18.21 8.35 8.55
N GLU A 105 -17.04 8.97 8.69
CA GLU A 105 -16.65 10.16 7.92
C GLU A 105 -16.57 9.86 6.42
N TYR A 106 -15.93 8.75 6.05
CA TYR A 106 -15.93 8.26 4.67
C TYR A 106 -17.36 8.06 4.15
N ARG A 107 -18.20 7.36 4.92
CA ARG A 107 -19.60 7.10 4.55
C ARG A 107 -20.36 8.40 4.35
N ARG A 108 -20.21 9.39 5.25
CA ARG A 108 -20.88 10.69 5.13
C ARG A 108 -20.46 11.42 3.85
N ILE A 109 -19.18 11.41 3.50
CA ILE A 109 -18.67 12.11 2.32
C ILE A 109 -19.15 11.44 1.04
N ILE A 110 -19.07 10.11 0.97
CA ILE A 110 -19.31 9.35 -0.26
C ILE A 110 -20.78 8.95 -0.44
N GLU A 111 -21.44 8.45 0.61
CA GLU A 111 -22.78 7.89 0.49
C GLU A 111 -23.83 8.96 0.20
N LYS A 112 -23.66 10.21 0.67
CA LYS A 112 -24.63 11.28 0.38
C LYS A 112 -24.69 11.65 -1.10
N GLY A 113 -23.53 11.79 -1.75
CA GLY A 113 -23.44 12.00 -3.19
C GLY A 113 -23.87 10.76 -3.98
N THR A 114 -23.62 9.57 -3.43
CA THR A 114 -24.09 8.30 -4.00
C THR A 114 -25.62 8.22 -3.99
N ALA A 115 -26.27 8.62 -2.90
CA ALA A 115 -27.73 8.62 -2.77
C ALA A 115 -28.40 9.63 -3.72
N ALA A 116 -27.87 10.86 -3.83
CA ALA A 116 -28.32 11.82 -4.84
C ALA A 116 -28.21 11.24 -6.26
N LEU A 117 -27.04 10.72 -6.62
CA LEU A 117 -26.80 10.19 -7.96
C LEU A 117 -27.66 8.94 -8.26
N ALA A 118 -27.93 8.11 -7.24
CA ALA A 118 -28.84 7.00 -7.35
C ALA A 118 -30.28 7.49 -7.60
N ALA A 119 -30.75 8.51 -6.90
CA ALA A 119 -32.08 9.09 -7.14
C ALA A 119 -32.22 9.66 -8.56
N GLU A 120 -31.15 10.22 -9.15
CA GLU A 120 -31.17 10.69 -10.54
C GLU A 120 -31.30 9.53 -11.54
N ARG A 121 -30.62 8.41 -11.28
CA ARG A 121 -30.33 7.38 -12.30
C ARG A 121 -31.05 6.06 -12.11
N ALA A 122 -31.54 5.76 -10.93
CA ALA A 122 -32.14 4.48 -10.59
C ALA A 122 -33.24 4.09 -11.58
N THR A 123 -33.28 2.80 -11.90
CA THR A 123 -34.38 2.16 -12.63
C THR A 123 -35.39 1.57 -11.65
N ASP A 124 -36.58 1.21 -12.14
CA ASP A 124 -37.57 0.50 -11.32
C ASP A 124 -37.03 -0.83 -10.78
N HIS A 125 -36.11 -1.45 -11.51
CA HIS A 125 -35.41 -2.66 -11.06
C HIS A 125 -34.49 -2.37 -9.87
N ASP A 126 -33.72 -1.27 -9.91
CA ASP A 126 -32.84 -0.89 -8.80
C ASP A 126 -33.65 -0.54 -7.54
N VAL A 127 -34.79 0.15 -7.70
CA VAL A 127 -35.71 0.43 -6.58
C VAL A 127 -36.28 -0.87 -6.00
N ALA A 128 -36.61 -1.85 -6.84
CA ALA A 128 -37.05 -3.17 -6.38
C ALA A 128 -35.94 -3.93 -5.63
N GLU A 129 -34.68 -3.80 -6.04
CA GLU A 129 -33.55 -4.37 -5.30
C GLU A 129 -33.37 -3.68 -3.92
N MET A 130 -33.56 -2.36 -3.83
CA MET A 130 -33.51 -1.63 -2.55
C MET A 130 -34.62 -2.08 -1.60
N GLU A 131 -35.83 -2.25 -2.12
CA GLU A 131 -36.97 -2.79 -1.36
C GLU A 131 -36.70 -4.21 -0.87
N ALA A 132 -36.13 -5.08 -1.71
CA ALA A 132 -35.79 -6.44 -1.33
C ALA A 132 -34.72 -6.48 -0.22
N ALA A 133 -33.73 -5.59 -0.25
CA ALA A 133 -32.73 -5.44 0.80
C ALA A 133 -33.36 -4.96 2.12
N TYR A 134 -34.22 -3.94 2.05
CA TYR A 134 -34.96 -3.45 3.21
C TYR A 134 -35.86 -4.52 3.82
N ASP A 135 -36.60 -5.27 3.01
CA ASP A 135 -37.49 -6.32 3.49
C ASP A 135 -36.71 -7.45 4.21
N ARG A 136 -35.47 -7.72 3.77
CA ARG A 136 -34.56 -8.60 4.51
C ARG A 136 -34.23 -8.01 5.88
N MET A 137 -33.88 -6.73 5.97
CA MET A 137 -33.63 -6.07 7.26
C MET A 137 -34.83 -6.15 8.20
N VAL A 138 -36.05 -5.92 7.70
CA VAL A 138 -37.27 -6.01 8.51
C VAL A 138 -37.47 -7.43 9.07
N ARG A 139 -37.24 -8.46 8.26
CA ARG A 139 -37.36 -9.86 8.72
C ARG A 139 -36.26 -10.26 9.71
N SER A 140 -35.11 -9.61 9.65
CA SER A 140 -33.94 -9.92 10.46
C SER A 140 -33.88 -9.14 11.78
N GLN A 141 -34.95 -8.49 12.23
CA GLN A 141 -34.95 -7.72 13.49
C GLN A 141 -34.58 -8.53 14.75
N GLY A 142 -34.66 -9.87 14.69
CA GLY A 142 -34.24 -10.78 15.76
C GLY A 142 -32.80 -11.31 15.65
N ASP A 143 -32.07 -10.97 14.57
CA ASP A 143 -30.73 -11.45 14.29
C ASP A 143 -29.83 -10.28 13.88
N VAL A 144 -28.97 -9.83 14.79
CA VAL A 144 -28.08 -8.68 14.60
C VAL A 144 -27.15 -8.87 13.42
N ALA A 145 -26.56 -10.06 13.27
CA ALA A 145 -25.59 -10.33 12.22
C ALA A 145 -26.27 -10.33 10.84
N GLU A 146 -27.43 -10.95 10.74
CA GLU A 146 -28.18 -10.95 9.48
C GLU A 146 -28.77 -9.57 9.15
N PHE A 147 -29.21 -8.81 10.15
CA PHE A 147 -29.63 -7.43 9.95
C PHE A 147 -28.47 -6.58 9.41
N ALA A 148 -27.29 -6.64 10.03
CA ALA A 148 -26.12 -5.88 9.62
C ALA A 148 -25.67 -6.23 8.18
N ARG A 149 -25.79 -7.50 7.78
CA ARG A 149 -25.54 -7.91 6.38
C ARG A 149 -26.56 -7.32 5.42
N ALA A 150 -27.85 -7.33 5.79
CA ALA A 150 -28.90 -6.77 4.95
C ALA A 150 -28.82 -5.23 4.86
N ASP A 151 -28.41 -4.58 5.95
CA ASP A 151 -28.11 -3.14 6.02
C ASP A 151 -26.97 -2.76 5.08
N LEU A 152 -25.83 -3.47 5.15
CA LEU A 152 -24.73 -3.27 4.21
C LEU A 152 -25.17 -3.48 2.76
N GLU A 153 -25.94 -4.53 2.50
CA GLU A 153 -26.43 -4.83 1.16
C GLU A 153 -27.31 -3.70 0.61
N PHE A 154 -28.13 -3.05 1.45
CA PHE A 154 -28.90 -1.87 1.06
C PHE A 154 -27.99 -0.75 0.53
N HIS A 155 -26.92 -0.42 1.25
CA HIS A 155 -25.95 0.60 0.82
C HIS A 155 -25.23 0.22 -0.49
N LEU A 156 -24.89 -1.05 -0.69
CA LEU A 156 -24.29 -1.54 -1.94
C LEU A 156 -25.26 -1.44 -3.12
N VAL A 157 -26.55 -1.73 -2.92
CA VAL A 157 -27.58 -1.59 -3.95
C VAL A 157 -27.79 -0.11 -4.32
N VAL A 158 -27.78 0.81 -3.34
CA VAL A 158 -27.80 2.26 -3.60
C VAL A 158 -26.62 2.68 -4.47
N ALA A 159 -25.41 2.19 -4.17
CA ALA A 159 -24.24 2.45 -5.01
C ALA A 159 -24.37 1.88 -6.43
N LYS A 160 -24.93 0.67 -6.58
CA LYS A 160 -25.20 0.04 -7.88
C LYS A 160 -26.16 0.88 -8.74
N ALA A 161 -27.21 1.43 -8.13
CA ALA A 161 -28.21 2.25 -8.79
C ALA A 161 -27.66 3.54 -9.43
N THR A 162 -26.45 3.99 -9.03
CA THR A 162 -25.79 5.14 -9.66
C THR A 162 -25.29 4.88 -11.08
N GLY A 163 -25.11 3.60 -11.46
CA GLY A 163 -24.44 3.20 -12.70
C GLY A 163 -22.97 3.67 -12.81
N ASN A 164 -22.39 4.24 -11.76
CA ASN A 164 -21.02 4.73 -11.76
C ASN A 164 -20.07 3.58 -11.38
N SER A 165 -19.34 3.08 -12.37
CA SER A 165 -18.46 1.92 -12.21
C SER A 165 -17.37 2.12 -11.14
N VAL A 166 -16.94 3.37 -10.87
CA VAL A 166 -15.96 3.65 -9.81
C VAL A 166 -16.61 3.54 -8.43
N LEU A 167 -17.77 4.16 -8.20
CA LEU A 167 -18.49 4.07 -6.92
C LEU A 167 -18.84 2.62 -6.57
N ILE A 168 -19.26 1.83 -7.56
CA ILE A 168 -19.58 0.41 -7.38
C ILE A 168 -18.33 -0.37 -6.96
N LYS A 169 -17.22 -0.18 -7.68
CA LYS A 169 -15.96 -0.89 -7.40
C LYS A 169 -15.38 -0.52 -6.04
N VAL A 170 -15.38 0.76 -5.68
CA VAL A 170 -14.86 1.23 -4.38
C VAL A 170 -15.69 0.66 -3.23
N ASN A 171 -17.02 0.69 -3.30
CA ASN A 171 -17.88 0.11 -2.27
C ASN A 171 -17.72 -1.41 -2.16
N ASN A 172 -17.55 -2.12 -3.29
CA ASN A 172 -17.28 -3.56 -3.27
C ASN A 172 -15.93 -3.91 -2.63
N VAL A 173 -14.89 -3.10 -2.88
CA VAL A 173 -13.59 -3.25 -2.22
C VAL A 173 -13.70 -3.06 -0.70
N LEU A 174 -14.46 -2.03 -0.27
CA LEU A 174 -14.61 -1.71 1.15
C LEU A 174 -15.63 -2.60 1.88
N ARG A 175 -16.26 -3.55 1.19
CA ARG A 175 -17.32 -4.40 1.74
C ARG A 175 -16.92 -5.08 3.05
N SER A 176 -15.70 -5.60 3.16
CA SER A 176 -15.22 -6.28 4.37
C SER A 176 -15.09 -5.31 5.55
N VAL A 177 -14.52 -4.12 5.33
CA VAL A 177 -14.35 -3.07 6.34
C VAL A 177 -15.72 -2.54 6.79
N LEU A 178 -16.61 -2.26 5.84
CA LEU A 178 -17.96 -1.80 6.11
C LEU A 178 -18.78 -2.87 6.84
N SER A 179 -18.62 -4.16 6.52
CA SER A 179 -19.33 -5.24 7.20
C SER A 179 -19.04 -5.29 8.70
N VAL A 180 -17.76 -5.17 9.09
CA VAL A 180 -17.37 -5.15 10.51
C VAL A 180 -17.93 -3.90 11.20
N SER A 181 -17.84 -2.74 10.54
CA SER A 181 -18.39 -1.49 11.06
C SER A 181 -19.91 -1.57 11.25
N MET A 182 -20.66 -2.10 10.29
CA MET A 182 -22.13 -2.22 10.38
C MET A 182 -22.56 -3.16 11.50
N GLU A 183 -21.89 -4.29 11.66
CA GLU A 183 -22.20 -5.23 12.75
C GLU A 183 -21.99 -4.57 14.13
N ASN A 184 -20.90 -3.81 14.30
CA ASN A 184 -20.64 -3.03 15.51
C ASN A 184 -21.73 -1.96 15.73
N ILE A 185 -22.07 -1.18 14.70
CA ILE A 185 -23.07 -0.11 14.77
C ILE A 185 -24.43 -0.67 15.19
N VAL A 186 -24.90 -1.74 14.52
CA VAL A 186 -26.20 -2.36 14.81
C VAL A 186 -26.22 -2.97 16.20
N SER A 187 -25.12 -3.61 16.63
CA SER A 187 -24.98 -4.16 17.98
C SER A 187 -25.08 -3.07 19.06
N THR A 188 -24.51 -1.89 18.82
CA THR A 188 -24.47 -0.78 19.80
C THR A 188 -25.73 0.07 19.78
N LEU A 189 -26.20 0.48 18.61
CA LEU A 189 -27.28 1.47 18.48
C LEU A 189 -28.67 0.87 18.24
N GLY A 190 -28.72 -0.41 17.90
CA GLY A 190 -29.94 -1.10 17.46
C GLY A 190 -30.37 -0.73 16.03
N MET A 191 -31.50 -1.31 15.63
CA MET A 191 -31.92 -1.38 14.22
C MET A 191 -32.87 -0.26 13.78
N ARG A 192 -33.43 0.48 14.74
CA ARG A 192 -34.57 1.39 14.51
C ARG A 192 -34.24 2.54 13.56
N ASP A 193 -33.08 3.17 13.73
CA ASP A 193 -32.70 4.32 12.92
C ASP A 193 -32.38 3.90 11.48
N GLY A 194 -31.68 2.77 11.29
CA GLY A 194 -31.42 2.20 9.95
C GLY A 194 -32.71 1.99 9.16
N LEU A 195 -33.68 1.26 9.75
CA LEU A 195 -34.98 1.03 9.12
C LEU A 195 -35.74 2.34 8.82
N HIS A 196 -35.66 3.34 9.70
CA HIS A 196 -36.32 4.62 9.46
C HIS A 196 -35.74 5.34 8.25
N TYR A 197 -34.42 5.55 8.20
CA TYR A 197 -33.79 6.31 7.13
C TYR A 197 -33.79 5.55 5.80
N HIS A 198 -33.60 4.23 5.81
CA HIS A 198 -33.61 3.44 4.57
C HIS A 198 -34.97 3.49 3.88
N ARG A 199 -36.08 3.50 4.64
CA ARG A 199 -37.42 3.67 4.08
C ARG A 199 -37.60 5.05 3.42
N LEU A 200 -37.11 6.11 4.06
CA LEU A 200 -37.17 7.46 3.50
C LEU A 200 -36.30 7.58 2.25
N LEU A 201 -35.11 6.96 2.25
CA LEU A 201 -34.20 6.94 1.11
C LEU A 201 -34.80 6.22 -0.10
N ILE A 202 -35.46 5.07 0.11
CA ILE A 202 -36.17 4.37 -0.99
C ILE A 202 -37.21 5.30 -1.63
N GLU A 203 -37.97 6.04 -0.84
CA GLU A 203 -38.99 6.95 -1.36
C GLU A 203 -38.38 8.14 -2.10
N ALA A 204 -37.29 8.71 -1.58
CA ALA A 204 -36.55 9.78 -2.26
C ALA A 204 -35.95 9.32 -3.59
N VAL A 205 -35.41 8.09 -3.65
CA VAL A 205 -34.90 7.50 -4.90
C VAL A 205 -36.04 7.20 -5.87
N ARG A 206 -37.15 6.62 -5.40
CA ARG A 206 -38.34 6.30 -6.22
C ARG A 206 -38.95 7.55 -6.84
N SER A 207 -39.04 8.63 -6.08
CA SER A 207 -39.55 9.93 -6.54
C SER A 207 -38.52 10.74 -7.34
N ARG A 208 -37.31 10.20 -7.55
CA ARG A 208 -36.17 10.85 -8.22
C ARG A 208 -35.78 12.20 -7.62
N HIS A 209 -35.93 12.34 -6.31
CA HIS A 209 -35.73 13.60 -5.60
C HIS A 209 -34.30 13.68 -5.03
N ALA A 210 -33.31 13.91 -5.91
CA ALA A 210 -31.90 13.83 -5.58
C ALA A 210 -31.43 14.69 -4.37
N PRO A 211 -31.86 15.97 -4.22
CA PRO A 211 -31.48 16.75 -3.05
C PRO A 211 -32.01 16.18 -1.73
N GLU A 212 -33.17 15.52 -1.78
CA GLU A 212 -33.77 14.90 -0.60
C GLU A 212 -33.04 13.59 -0.25
N ALA A 213 -32.66 12.79 -1.25
CA ALA A 213 -31.86 11.59 -1.03
C ALA A 213 -30.48 11.91 -0.42
N GLU A 214 -29.82 12.98 -0.89
CA GLU A 214 -28.56 13.46 -0.30
C GLU A 214 -28.74 13.87 1.17
N ARG A 215 -29.75 14.71 1.45
CA ARG A 215 -30.04 15.21 2.80
C ARG A 215 -30.33 14.06 3.77
N LEU A 216 -31.19 13.11 3.37
CA LEU A 216 -31.57 11.97 4.19
C LEU A 216 -30.38 11.05 4.48
N MET A 217 -29.48 10.83 3.52
CA MET A 217 -28.28 10.02 3.74
C MET A 217 -27.28 10.74 4.65
N GLU A 218 -27.09 12.05 4.49
CA GLU A 218 -26.26 12.83 5.41
C GLU A 218 -26.80 12.78 6.84
N GLU A 219 -28.11 12.98 7.03
CA GLU A 219 -28.75 12.88 8.35
C GLU A 219 -28.63 11.48 8.95
N HIS A 220 -28.81 10.43 8.15
CA HIS A 220 -28.66 9.05 8.60
C HIS A 220 -27.27 8.79 9.18
N VAL A 221 -26.21 9.19 8.48
CA VAL A 221 -24.82 8.96 8.92
C VAL A 221 -24.46 9.88 10.09
N VAL A 222 -24.83 11.16 10.05
CA VAL A 222 -24.55 12.12 11.14
C VAL A 222 -25.20 11.67 12.44
N ARG A 223 -26.48 11.26 12.40
CA ARG A 223 -27.18 10.74 13.58
C ARG A 223 -26.51 9.48 14.14
N THR A 224 -26.01 8.60 13.26
CA THR A 224 -25.26 7.41 13.67
C THR A 224 -23.98 7.80 14.42
N ILE A 225 -23.23 8.79 13.92
CA ILE A 225 -22.03 9.33 14.58
C ILE A 225 -22.36 9.89 15.96
N GLU A 226 -23.38 10.75 16.05
CA GLU A 226 -23.78 11.40 17.31
C GLU A 226 -24.19 10.38 18.37
N ARG A 227 -24.98 9.36 17.99
CA ARG A 227 -25.40 8.32 18.92
C ARG A 227 -24.24 7.45 19.39
N LEU A 228 -23.32 7.07 18.50
CA LEU A 228 -22.12 6.32 18.90
C LEU A 228 -21.23 7.11 19.86
N ARG A 229 -21.04 8.41 19.62
CA ARG A 229 -20.29 9.29 20.54
C ARG A 229 -20.96 9.34 21.92
N SER A 230 -22.29 9.42 21.95
CA SER A 230 -23.05 9.40 23.20
C SER A 230 -22.89 8.08 23.96
N GLU A 231 -23.00 6.92 23.29
CA GLU A 231 -22.82 5.60 23.90
C GLU A 231 -21.37 5.37 24.38
N ALA A 232 -20.39 5.92 23.67
CA ALA A 232 -18.98 5.86 24.05
C ALA A 232 -18.60 6.81 25.21
N GLY A 233 -19.54 7.59 25.74
CA GLY A 233 -19.26 8.60 26.78
C GLY A 233 -18.44 9.80 26.28
N LEU A 234 -18.28 9.94 24.96
CA LEU A 234 -17.58 11.02 24.29
C LEU A 234 -18.56 12.19 24.07
N ALA A 235 -18.97 12.85 25.15
CA ALA A 235 -19.66 14.14 25.04
C ALA A 235 -18.75 15.15 24.31
N ALA A 236 -19.34 16.04 23.50
CA ALA A 236 -18.61 17.06 22.76
C ALA A 236 -17.73 17.91 23.68
N SER A 237 -16.45 17.57 23.78
CA SER A 237 -15.47 18.36 24.51
C SER A 237 -15.10 19.56 23.64
N GLY A 238 -15.80 20.66 23.86
CA GLY A 238 -15.35 22.00 23.47
C GLY A 238 -14.13 22.45 24.29
N ALA A 239 -13.09 21.61 24.41
CA ALA A 239 -11.84 21.98 25.04
C ALA A 239 -10.96 22.65 23.98
N ALA A 240 -10.84 23.97 24.06
CA ALA A 240 -9.79 24.69 23.36
C ALA A 240 -8.43 24.07 23.72
N PRO A 241 -7.51 23.87 22.75
CA PRO A 241 -6.24 23.23 23.04
C PRO A 241 -5.48 24.07 24.06
N THR A 242 -5.16 23.42 25.18
CA THR A 242 -4.30 23.94 26.24
C THR A 242 -3.00 24.42 25.61
N ARG A 243 -2.60 25.67 25.88
CA ARG A 243 -1.37 26.27 25.36
C ARG A 243 -0.19 25.31 25.60
N ILE A 244 0.46 24.90 24.51
CA ILE A 244 1.72 24.17 24.52
C ILE A 244 2.73 25.01 25.32
N PRO A 245 3.43 24.44 26.33
CA PRO A 245 4.46 25.15 27.06
C PRO A 245 5.53 25.67 26.09
N GLN A 246 5.82 26.97 26.16
CA GLN A 246 6.80 27.67 25.31
C GLN A 246 8.27 27.31 25.61
N GLN A 247 8.52 26.33 26.47
CA GLN A 247 9.88 25.93 26.83
C GLN A 247 10.31 24.75 25.96
N ARG A 248 11.26 25.00 25.06
CA ARG A 248 11.86 23.98 24.20
C ARG A 248 12.48 22.89 25.09
N ALA A 249 12.02 21.65 24.93
CA ALA A 249 12.61 20.51 25.62
C ALA A 249 14.09 20.40 25.25
N GLY A 250 14.95 20.32 26.27
CA GLY A 250 16.38 20.13 26.07
C GLY A 250 16.68 18.78 25.41
N ILE A 251 17.90 18.60 24.90
CA ILE A 251 18.30 17.36 24.23
C ILE A 251 18.13 16.12 25.14
N GLU A 252 18.49 16.24 26.43
CA GLU A 252 18.35 15.17 27.43
C GLU A 252 16.88 14.82 27.72
N GLU A 253 16.01 15.83 27.75
CA GLU A 253 14.57 15.62 27.93
C GLU A 253 13.97 14.87 26.73
N ARG A 254 14.33 15.27 25.51
CA ARG A 254 13.93 14.57 24.27
C ARG A 254 14.44 13.12 24.27
N LEU A 255 15.67 12.88 24.69
CA LEU A 255 16.23 11.53 24.82
C LEU A 255 15.47 10.68 25.85
N ALA A 256 15.10 11.26 27.00
CA ALA A 256 14.32 10.58 28.03
C ALA A 256 12.93 10.18 27.51
N LEU A 257 12.23 11.10 26.83
CA LEU A 257 10.94 10.82 26.21
C LEU A 257 11.03 9.66 25.22
N HIS A 258 12.07 9.63 24.38
CA HIS A 258 12.27 8.53 23.43
C HIS A 258 12.60 7.20 24.12
N ARG A 259 13.44 7.19 25.16
CA ARG A 259 13.72 5.95 25.93
C ARG A 259 12.44 5.38 26.53
N ALA A 260 11.65 6.22 27.18
CA ALA A 260 10.37 5.84 27.76
C ALA A 260 9.40 5.32 26.67
N PHE A 261 9.41 5.89 25.46
CA PHE A 261 8.62 5.40 24.32
C PHE A 261 9.00 3.97 23.92
N TRP A 262 10.31 3.69 23.76
CA TRP A 262 10.78 2.35 23.40
C TRP A 262 10.55 1.32 24.52
N ASN A 263 10.54 1.76 25.77
CA ASN A 263 10.24 0.93 26.93
C ASN A 263 8.74 0.74 27.19
N ARG A 264 7.87 1.39 26.40
CA ARG A 264 6.40 1.40 26.57
C ARG A 264 5.97 1.93 27.94
N GLU A 265 6.70 2.91 28.45
CA GLU A 265 6.36 3.61 29.69
C GLU A 265 5.25 4.65 29.42
N GLU A 266 4.51 5.01 30.47
CA GLU A 266 3.46 6.03 30.39
C GLU A 266 4.07 7.41 30.07
N GLN A 267 3.54 8.08 29.05
CA GLN A 267 4.06 9.35 28.56
C GLN A 267 3.15 10.50 28.95
N PRO A 268 3.70 11.68 29.31
CA PRO A 268 2.89 12.85 29.61
C PRO A 268 2.14 13.37 28.38
N ARG A 269 2.61 13.04 27.17
CA ARG A 269 2.01 13.38 25.87
C ARG A 269 2.60 12.50 24.75
N PRO A 270 1.94 12.37 23.58
CA PRO A 270 2.52 11.72 22.42
C PRO A 270 3.82 12.40 21.95
N LEU A 271 4.76 11.61 21.43
CA LEU A 271 5.91 12.14 20.69
C LEU A 271 5.43 12.76 19.38
N ALA A 272 5.70 14.04 19.17
CA ALA A 272 5.36 14.75 17.95
C ALA A 272 6.62 15.17 17.19
N SER A 273 6.72 14.72 15.94
CA SER A 273 7.73 15.15 14.98
C SER A 273 7.06 15.89 13.83
N PHE A 274 7.69 16.97 13.36
CA PHE A 274 7.18 17.79 12.26
C PHE A 274 8.25 17.93 11.19
N ARG A 275 7.79 17.98 9.94
CA ARG A 275 8.60 18.36 8.79
C ARG A 275 7.97 19.58 8.14
N VAL A 276 8.79 20.57 7.83
CA VAL A 276 8.36 21.80 7.14
C VAL A 276 8.43 21.57 5.64
N GLY A 277 7.36 21.93 4.93
CA GLY A 277 7.29 21.82 3.47
C GLY A 277 6.30 20.77 2.98
N ASP A 278 6.31 20.51 1.68
CA ASP A 278 5.49 19.47 1.06
C ASP A 278 6.07 18.05 1.25
N PHE A 279 5.29 17.03 0.91
CA PHE A 279 5.71 15.62 0.99
C PHE A 279 6.76 15.24 -0.08
N PHE A 280 6.99 16.10 -1.09
CA PHE A 280 7.87 15.81 -2.23
C PHE A 280 9.28 16.36 -1.99
N PHE A 281 10.10 15.60 -1.25
CA PHE A 281 11.42 15.99 -0.75
C PHE A 281 12.36 16.61 -1.79
N SER A 282 12.29 16.17 -3.05
CA SER A 282 13.16 16.67 -4.12
C SER A 282 13.06 18.18 -4.31
N ARG A 283 11.88 18.77 -4.04
CA ARG A 283 11.67 20.22 -4.18
C ARG A 283 12.30 21.03 -3.06
N HIS A 284 12.68 20.40 -1.95
CA HIS A 284 13.29 21.10 -0.82
C HIS A 284 14.77 21.43 -1.10
N PHE A 285 15.37 20.77 -2.09
CA PHE A 285 16.75 20.97 -2.50
C PHE A 285 16.81 21.79 -3.78
N LYS A 286 17.39 22.99 -3.71
CA LYS A 286 17.56 23.86 -4.89
C LYS A 286 18.41 23.20 -5.96
N ALA A 287 19.44 22.45 -5.55
CA ALA A 287 20.30 21.69 -6.43
C ALA A 287 19.56 20.63 -7.27
N ALA A 288 18.41 20.13 -6.78
CA ALA A 288 17.61 19.14 -7.51
C ALA A 288 16.64 19.78 -8.52
N HIS A 289 16.30 21.07 -8.41
CA HIS A 289 15.31 21.71 -9.27
C HIS A 289 15.65 21.61 -10.76
N GLY A 290 16.93 21.80 -11.12
CA GLY A 290 17.40 21.67 -12.50
C GLY A 290 17.37 20.24 -13.04
N LEU A 291 17.16 19.24 -12.19
CA LEU A 291 17.07 17.83 -12.57
C LEU A 291 15.62 17.36 -12.69
N LEU A 292 14.63 18.08 -12.17
CA LEU A 292 13.21 17.68 -12.14
C LEU A 292 12.47 17.88 -13.48
N GLU A 293 13.14 17.54 -14.57
CA GLU A 293 12.59 17.54 -15.91
C GLU A 293 12.06 16.14 -16.28
N PRO A 294 10.79 15.99 -16.68
CA PRO A 294 10.18 14.69 -16.93
C PRO A 294 10.96 13.79 -17.89
N ASP A 295 11.13 12.54 -17.47
CA ASP A 295 11.80 11.45 -18.22
C ASP A 295 13.30 11.67 -18.45
N THR A 296 13.91 12.65 -17.78
CA THR A 296 15.36 12.92 -17.84
C THR A 296 16.15 11.79 -17.15
N PRO A 297 17.10 11.13 -17.84
CA PRO A 297 17.99 10.16 -17.20
C PRO A 297 18.88 10.84 -16.16
N VAL A 298 18.96 10.27 -14.97
CA VAL A 298 19.79 10.79 -13.87
C VAL A 298 20.94 9.83 -13.61
N THR A 299 22.14 10.37 -13.45
CA THR A 299 23.34 9.62 -13.10
C THR A 299 23.98 10.15 -11.81
N PRO A 300 24.83 9.37 -11.11
CA PRO A 300 25.47 9.82 -9.88
C PRO A 300 26.27 11.12 -10.04
N GLU A 301 26.90 11.33 -11.20
CA GLU A 301 27.75 12.49 -11.48
C GLU A 301 26.95 13.80 -11.57
N MET A 302 25.64 13.72 -11.82
CA MET A 302 24.75 14.87 -11.82
C MET A 302 24.42 15.37 -10.40
N LEU A 303 24.76 14.59 -9.37
CA LEU A 303 24.52 14.92 -7.96
C LEU A 303 25.79 15.50 -7.32
N ASP A 304 25.91 16.82 -7.35
CA ASP A 304 26.94 17.56 -6.62
C ASP A 304 26.55 17.66 -5.14
N VAL A 305 27.18 16.86 -4.26
CA VAL A 305 26.80 16.76 -2.84
C VAL A 305 26.91 18.11 -2.12
N ASP A 306 27.94 18.91 -2.44
CA ASP A 306 28.19 20.19 -1.78
C ASP A 306 27.05 21.19 -2.04
N ALA A 307 26.42 21.12 -3.22
CA ALA A 307 25.30 21.97 -3.58
C ALA A 307 24.03 21.68 -2.75
N PHE A 308 23.91 20.50 -2.12
CA PHE A 308 22.75 20.12 -1.29
C PHE A 308 22.93 20.53 0.19
N LEU A 309 24.17 20.66 0.68
CA LEU A 309 24.48 20.92 2.10
C LEU A 309 23.82 22.19 2.68
N PRO A 310 23.69 23.32 1.94
CA PRO A 310 23.00 24.50 2.44
C PRO A 310 21.52 24.27 2.76
N ASP A 311 20.84 23.43 1.96
CA ASP A 311 19.43 23.11 2.21
C ASP A 311 19.27 22.20 3.43
N TYR A 312 20.20 21.26 3.68
CA TYR A 312 20.22 20.49 4.93
C TYR A 312 20.38 21.38 6.17
N GLU A 313 21.26 22.39 6.12
CA GLU A 313 21.42 23.32 7.24
C GLU A 313 20.14 24.11 7.48
N ARG A 314 19.52 24.64 6.41
CA ARG A 314 18.25 25.35 6.49
C ARG A 314 17.15 24.48 7.13
N MET A 315 16.98 23.25 6.66
CA MET A 315 15.97 22.32 7.18
C MET A 315 16.21 21.97 8.65
N PHE A 316 17.47 21.79 9.07
CA PHE A 316 17.81 21.58 10.48
C PHE A 316 17.40 22.79 11.34
N GLN A 317 17.73 24.00 10.92
CA GLN A 317 17.38 25.23 11.66
C GLN A 317 15.87 25.45 11.72
N GLU A 318 15.15 25.21 10.62
CA GLU A 318 13.69 25.27 10.56
C GLU A 318 13.06 24.25 11.53
N SER A 319 13.57 23.03 11.54
CA SER A 319 13.14 21.98 12.48
C SER A 319 13.34 22.37 13.95
N GLU A 320 14.55 22.82 14.31
CA GLU A 320 14.86 23.19 15.70
C GLU A 320 14.05 24.43 16.13
N ALA A 321 13.67 25.31 15.20
CA ALA A 321 12.82 26.45 15.49
C ALA A 321 11.41 26.05 15.95
N ILE A 322 10.86 24.94 15.44
CA ILE A 322 9.53 24.40 15.77
C ILE A 322 9.47 23.89 17.21
N GLY A 323 10.56 23.34 17.74
CA GLY A 323 10.59 22.73 19.06
C GLY A 323 9.87 21.37 19.12
N GLN A 324 10.03 20.56 18.07
CA GLN A 324 9.50 19.19 18.00
C GLN A 324 10.19 18.24 19.00
N ASP A 325 9.53 17.13 19.33
CA ASP A 325 10.10 16.11 20.23
C ASP A 325 11.16 15.28 19.51
N GLY A 326 10.89 14.90 18.26
CA GLY A 326 11.76 14.07 17.44
C GLY A 326 13.02 14.78 16.96
N PHE A 327 14.10 14.04 16.78
CA PHE A 327 15.41 14.52 16.33
C PHE A 327 15.43 14.60 14.81
N TRP A 328 15.58 15.81 14.26
CA TRP A 328 15.77 15.94 12.82
C TRP A 328 16.99 15.16 12.39
N THR A 329 16.77 14.23 11.48
CA THR A 329 17.77 13.28 11.01
C THR A 329 18.08 13.61 9.57
N ALA A 330 19.34 13.91 9.29
CA ALA A 330 19.80 14.08 7.92
C ALA A 330 19.96 12.71 7.26
N GLU A 331 19.61 12.61 5.99
CA GLU A 331 19.71 11.39 5.20
C GLU A 331 20.38 11.71 3.87
N PRO A 332 21.10 10.78 3.24
CA PRO A 332 21.42 10.88 1.81
C PRO A 332 20.18 11.23 0.98
N PHE A 333 20.35 12.10 -0.02
CA PHE A 333 19.25 12.75 -0.73
C PHE A 333 18.06 11.81 -1.02
N THR A 334 16.96 12.01 -0.27
CA THR A 334 15.79 11.10 -0.23
C THR A 334 15.06 11.00 -1.57
N GLY A 335 15.30 11.93 -2.50
CA GLY A 335 14.69 11.91 -3.84
C GLY A 335 15.12 10.71 -4.69
N ILE A 336 16.30 10.13 -4.45
CA ILE A 336 16.82 9.04 -5.26
C ILE A 336 16.37 7.67 -4.72
N PRO A 337 15.83 6.78 -5.57
CA PRO A 337 15.60 5.38 -5.21
C PRO A 337 16.94 4.61 -5.17
N TRP A 338 17.72 4.83 -4.12
CA TRP A 338 19.11 4.39 -4.00
C TRP A 338 19.29 2.89 -4.18
N MET A 339 18.42 2.08 -3.59
CA MET A 339 18.53 0.62 -3.66
C MET A 339 18.36 0.09 -5.08
N GLU A 340 17.41 0.63 -5.83
CA GLU A 340 17.20 0.30 -7.23
C GLU A 340 18.38 0.75 -8.10
N ALA A 341 18.87 1.95 -7.87
CA ALA A 341 20.01 2.52 -8.59
C ALA A 341 21.29 1.67 -8.38
N ILE A 342 21.57 1.29 -7.12
CA ILE A 342 22.70 0.42 -6.75
C ILE A 342 22.57 -0.96 -7.38
N LEU A 343 21.34 -1.47 -7.53
CA LEU A 343 21.08 -2.75 -8.19
C LEU A 343 20.98 -2.64 -9.72
N GLY A 344 21.28 -1.47 -10.30
CA GLY A 344 21.42 -1.28 -11.75
C GLY A 344 20.16 -0.82 -12.47
N ALA A 345 19.09 -0.46 -11.74
CA ALA A 345 17.91 0.11 -12.36
C ALA A 345 18.20 1.53 -12.88
N PRO A 346 17.71 1.90 -14.07
CA PRO A 346 17.84 3.26 -14.58
C PRO A 346 16.98 4.22 -13.77
N ILE A 347 17.55 5.37 -13.39
CA ILE A 347 16.85 6.42 -12.64
C ILE A 347 16.41 7.52 -13.60
N ARG A 348 15.16 7.96 -13.46
CA ARG A 348 14.56 9.01 -14.28
C ARG A 348 13.90 10.06 -13.39
N ALA A 349 14.11 11.32 -13.74
CA ALA A 349 13.44 12.41 -13.08
C ALA A 349 11.99 12.57 -13.56
N GLY A 350 11.12 12.95 -12.65
CA GLY A 350 9.77 13.42 -12.90
C GLY A 350 9.62 14.87 -12.44
N ARG A 351 8.40 15.41 -12.52
CA ARG A 351 8.11 16.80 -12.13
C ARG A 351 8.31 17.10 -10.64
N GLU A 352 8.24 16.07 -9.80
CA GLU A 352 8.23 16.21 -8.34
C GLU A 352 9.15 15.21 -7.63
N SER A 353 9.59 14.16 -8.31
CA SER A 353 10.38 13.07 -7.72
C SER A 353 11.18 12.30 -8.77
N PHE A 354 12.09 11.44 -8.33
CA PHE A 354 12.83 10.52 -9.18
C PHE A 354 12.27 9.12 -9.05
N THR A 355 12.27 8.39 -10.16
CA THR A 355 11.67 7.06 -10.26
C THR A 355 12.63 6.10 -10.94
N SER A 356 12.55 4.84 -10.56
CA SER A 356 13.14 3.73 -11.29
C SER A 356 12.04 3.05 -12.13
N ARG A 357 12.45 2.31 -13.16
CA ARG A 357 11.55 1.40 -13.88
C ARG A 357 12.06 -0.04 -13.77
N PRO A 358 11.16 -1.03 -13.76
CA PRO A 358 11.54 -2.42 -13.93
C PRO A 358 12.41 -2.59 -15.17
N TRP A 359 13.50 -3.34 -15.02
CA TRP A 359 14.48 -3.55 -16.09
C TRP A 359 14.84 -5.03 -16.27
N LEU A 360 14.19 -5.90 -15.50
CA LEU A 360 14.34 -7.35 -15.52
C LEU A 360 12.99 -7.98 -15.81
N SER A 361 12.97 -8.98 -16.69
CA SER A 361 11.74 -9.59 -17.19
C SER A 361 11.41 -10.92 -16.49
N SER A 362 12.34 -11.48 -15.72
CA SER A 362 12.10 -12.73 -14.99
C SER A 362 13.03 -12.90 -13.76
N PRO A 363 12.64 -13.73 -12.78
CA PRO A 363 13.51 -14.04 -11.64
C PRO A 363 14.83 -14.73 -12.02
N ALA A 364 14.84 -15.53 -13.08
CA ALA A 364 16.05 -16.17 -13.57
C ALA A 364 17.06 -15.13 -14.10
N GLU A 365 16.58 -14.19 -14.93
CA GLU A 365 17.38 -13.06 -15.41
C GLU A 365 17.87 -12.19 -14.24
N ALA A 366 17.02 -11.96 -13.24
CA ALA A 366 17.39 -11.20 -12.05
C ALA A 366 18.52 -11.90 -11.25
N LEU A 367 18.51 -13.23 -11.13
CA LEU A 367 19.59 -13.96 -10.48
C LEU A 367 20.94 -13.86 -11.21
N GLU A 368 20.92 -13.66 -12.53
CA GLU A 368 22.12 -13.50 -13.34
C GLU A 368 22.68 -12.07 -13.26
N LYS A 369 21.79 -11.06 -13.28
CA LYS A 369 22.17 -9.65 -13.42
C LYS A 369 22.29 -8.91 -12.08
N VAL A 370 21.52 -9.28 -11.06
CA VAL A 370 21.50 -8.59 -9.77
C VAL A 370 22.62 -9.08 -8.87
N ARG A 371 23.60 -8.21 -8.65
CA ARG A 371 24.75 -8.46 -7.76
C ARG A 371 25.13 -7.17 -7.04
N PHE A 372 25.50 -7.31 -5.77
CA PHE A 372 26.06 -6.21 -5.02
C PHE A 372 27.49 -5.96 -5.49
N ASP A 373 27.80 -4.70 -5.79
CA ASP A 373 29.11 -4.24 -6.20
C ASP A 373 29.53 -3.08 -5.28
N PRO A 374 30.57 -3.26 -4.44
CA PRO A 374 31.08 -2.21 -3.57
C PRO A 374 31.58 -0.97 -4.32
N GLU A 375 31.96 -1.11 -5.58
CA GLU A 375 32.48 -0.02 -6.43
C GLU A 375 31.38 0.61 -7.31
N ASN A 376 30.12 0.23 -7.10
CA ASN A 376 28.99 0.78 -7.86
C ASN A 376 28.93 2.32 -7.69
N PRO A 377 28.89 3.10 -8.79
CA PRO A 377 28.86 4.56 -8.73
C PRO A 377 27.73 5.15 -7.87
N TRP A 378 26.54 4.52 -7.85
CA TRP A 378 25.44 4.95 -6.99
C TRP A 378 25.71 4.70 -5.51
N LEU A 379 26.37 3.59 -5.17
CA LEU A 379 26.77 3.31 -3.79
C LEU A 379 27.85 4.29 -3.33
N VAL A 380 28.84 4.57 -4.19
CA VAL A 380 29.88 5.57 -3.90
C VAL A 380 29.25 6.94 -3.62
N LYS A 381 28.34 7.40 -4.48
CA LYS A 381 27.62 8.68 -4.30
C LYS A 381 26.73 8.70 -3.05
N TYR A 382 26.07 7.58 -2.73
CA TYR A 382 25.29 7.43 -1.49
C TYR A 382 26.14 7.60 -0.23
N LEU A 383 27.33 6.97 -0.23
CA LEU A 383 28.28 7.06 0.88
C LEU A 383 28.94 8.44 0.94
N GLU A 384 29.18 9.09 -0.20
CA GLU A 384 29.65 10.49 -0.27
C GLU A 384 28.67 11.45 0.41
N PHE A 385 27.37 11.36 0.11
CA PHE A 385 26.32 12.09 0.84
C PHE A 385 26.37 11.79 2.34
N THR A 386 26.46 10.52 2.71
CA THR A 386 26.53 10.11 4.13
C THR A 386 27.70 10.77 4.85
N THR A 387 28.91 10.73 4.26
CA THR A 387 30.11 11.34 4.83
C THR A 387 29.96 12.86 4.97
N ALA A 388 29.45 13.55 3.94
CA ALA A 388 29.26 15.00 3.98
C ALA A 388 28.27 15.42 5.08
N LEU A 389 27.17 14.67 5.24
CA LEU A 389 26.18 14.92 6.29
C LEU A 389 26.73 14.69 7.70
N VAL A 390 27.54 13.64 7.90
CA VAL A 390 28.20 13.38 9.19
C VAL A 390 29.16 14.53 9.54
N GLN A 391 29.91 15.03 8.56
CA GLN A 391 30.79 16.19 8.75
C GLN A 391 30.03 17.48 9.05
N GLN A 392 28.90 17.73 8.37
CA GLN A 392 28.05 18.91 8.60
C GLN A 392 27.33 18.86 9.94
N SER A 393 26.91 17.67 10.39
CA SER A 393 26.27 17.47 11.68
C SER A 393 27.12 18.03 12.81
N ARG A 394 28.41 17.68 12.86
CA ARG A 394 29.29 17.99 14.00
C ARG A 394 28.67 17.59 15.36
N GLY A 395 27.83 16.55 15.37
CA GLY A 395 27.09 16.08 16.53
C GLY A 395 25.84 16.88 16.89
N ARG A 396 25.41 17.84 16.05
CA ARG A 396 24.18 18.63 16.29
C ARG A 396 22.90 17.88 15.94
N PHE A 397 22.97 16.99 14.96
CA PHE A 397 21.85 16.17 14.52
C PHE A 397 22.31 14.77 14.11
N PRO A 398 21.48 13.74 14.26
CA PRO A 398 21.80 12.40 13.77
C PRO A 398 21.84 12.36 12.25
N VAL A 399 22.64 11.43 11.70
CA VAL A 399 22.58 11.04 10.30
C VAL A 399 21.98 9.64 10.24
N GLY A 400 21.01 9.44 9.38
CA GLY A 400 20.26 8.19 9.23
C GLY A 400 20.25 7.70 7.80
N MET A 401 19.55 6.60 7.58
CA MET A 401 19.25 6.12 6.24
C MET A 401 17.99 6.79 5.70
N PRO A 402 17.92 7.07 4.38
CA PRO A 402 16.67 7.48 3.77
C PRO A 402 15.68 6.32 3.79
N THR A 403 14.42 6.58 3.45
CA THR A 403 13.42 5.51 3.28
C THR A 403 13.93 4.49 2.25
N MET A 404 14.53 3.40 2.75
CA MET A 404 15.00 2.32 1.90
C MET A 404 13.88 1.34 1.71
N ARG A 405 13.58 1.05 0.43
CA ARG A 405 12.73 -0.07 0.05
C ARG A 405 13.29 -1.35 0.67
N GLY A 406 12.44 -2.11 1.35
CA GLY A 406 12.82 -3.40 1.88
C GLY A 406 13.08 -4.42 0.75
N PRO A 407 13.63 -5.60 1.05
CA PRO A 407 13.97 -6.59 0.02
C PRO A 407 12.80 -6.95 -0.91
N THR A 408 11.56 -6.99 -0.40
CA THR A 408 10.35 -7.21 -1.22
C THR A 408 10.06 -6.04 -2.14
N ASP A 409 10.12 -4.81 -1.63
CA ASP A 409 9.91 -3.60 -2.44
C ASP A 409 10.97 -3.47 -3.54
N MET A 410 12.21 -3.82 -3.23
CA MET A 410 13.32 -3.86 -4.19
C MET A 410 13.03 -4.88 -5.31
N LEU A 411 12.55 -6.08 -4.98
CA LEU A 411 12.16 -7.08 -5.98
C LEU A 411 11.04 -6.58 -6.89
N GLY A 412 10.01 -5.97 -6.29
CA GLY A 412 8.90 -5.39 -7.03
C GLY A 412 9.34 -4.24 -7.94
N ALA A 413 10.33 -3.44 -7.53
CA ALA A 413 10.88 -2.38 -8.36
C ALA A 413 11.76 -2.91 -9.51
N LEU A 414 12.48 -4.01 -9.29
CA LEU A 414 13.36 -4.63 -10.28
C LEU A 414 12.59 -5.38 -11.37
N LEU A 415 11.59 -6.18 -10.98
CA LEU A 415 10.80 -7.05 -11.86
C LEU A 415 9.50 -6.40 -12.36
N GLY A 416 8.95 -5.45 -11.59
CA GLY A 416 7.56 -5.02 -11.69
C GLY A 416 6.72 -5.65 -10.59
N GLN A 417 5.80 -4.88 -10.01
CA GLN A 417 4.99 -5.34 -8.88
C GLN A 417 4.09 -6.52 -9.26
N GLN A 418 3.48 -6.47 -10.44
CA GLN A 418 2.60 -7.54 -10.95
C GLN A 418 3.43 -8.79 -11.25
N GLU A 419 4.57 -8.61 -11.92
CA GLU A 419 5.48 -9.67 -12.30
C GLU A 419 6.11 -10.36 -11.09
N MET A 420 6.45 -9.60 -10.02
CA MET A 420 6.92 -10.17 -8.76
C MET A 420 5.85 -11.07 -8.12
N VAL A 421 4.58 -10.63 -8.07
CA VAL A 421 3.48 -11.44 -7.51
C VAL A 421 3.26 -12.70 -8.34
N LEU A 422 3.23 -12.58 -9.67
CA LEU A 422 3.12 -13.73 -10.56
C LEU A 422 4.30 -14.69 -10.38
N ALA A 423 5.52 -14.17 -10.23
CA ALA A 423 6.70 -14.97 -9.96
C ALA A 423 6.61 -15.70 -8.61
N LEU A 424 6.13 -15.06 -7.54
CA LEU A 424 5.92 -15.70 -6.24
C LEU A 424 4.90 -16.85 -6.31
N MET A 425 3.85 -16.68 -7.10
CA MET A 425 2.79 -17.68 -7.25
C MET A 425 3.19 -18.84 -8.16
N LEU A 426 3.95 -18.54 -9.21
CA LEU A 426 4.08 -19.45 -10.33
C LEU A 426 5.48 -20.02 -10.49
N GLU A 427 6.54 -19.34 -10.06
CA GLU A 427 7.91 -19.82 -10.23
C GLU A 427 8.32 -20.89 -9.23
N ASP A 428 9.44 -21.57 -9.51
CA ASP A 428 10.04 -22.49 -8.55
C ASP A 428 10.36 -21.74 -7.26
N PRO A 429 9.79 -22.13 -6.10
CA PRO A 429 10.06 -21.49 -4.82
C PRO A 429 11.56 -21.41 -4.49
N ALA A 430 12.37 -22.35 -4.98
CA ALA A 430 13.82 -22.32 -4.81
C ALA A 430 14.48 -21.17 -5.58
N VAL A 431 13.97 -20.79 -6.75
CA VAL A 431 14.45 -19.65 -7.53
C VAL A 431 14.12 -18.35 -6.80
N MET A 432 12.86 -18.18 -6.40
CA MET A 432 12.42 -16.98 -5.68
C MET A 432 13.14 -16.82 -4.35
N ARG A 433 13.32 -17.90 -3.59
CA ARG A 433 14.10 -17.88 -2.35
C ARG A 433 15.53 -17.39 -2.58
N ARG A 434 16.25 -17.94 -3.58
CA ARG A 434 17.62 -17.50 -3.88
C ARG A 434 17.67 -16.03 -4.28
N LEU A 435 16.67 -15.56 -5.01
CA LEU A 435 16.59 -14.17 -5.46
C LEU A 435 16.33 -13.22 -4.27
N ILE A 436 15.38 -13.55 -3.40
CA ILE A 436 15.13 -12.82 -2.14
C ILE A 436 16.40 -12.78 -1.30
N GLU A 437 17.06 -13.93 -1.07
CA GLU A 437 18.32 -13.98 -0.32
C GLU A 437 19.42 -13.12 -0.95
N ARG A 438 19.49 -13.04 -2.29
CA ARG A 438 20.46 -12.20 -3.01
C ARG A 438 20.18 -10.71 -2.76
N VAL A 439 18.94 -10.29 -2.90
CA VAL A 439 18.51 -8.91 -2.69
C VAL A 439 18.67 -8.50 -1.23
N THR A 440 18.29 -9.36 -0.28
CA THR A 440 18.51 -9.13 1.16
C THR A 440 19.99 -8.96 1.50
N ARG A 441 20.88 -9.79 0.92
CA ARG A 441 22.33 -9.62 1.12
C ARG A 441 22.85 -8.29 0.58
N ALA A 442 22.35 -7.83 -0.57
CA ALA A 442 22.71 -6.52 -1.10
C ALA A 442 22.23 -5.38 -0.18
N PHE A 443 20.98 -5.45 0.28
CA PHE A 443 20.40 -4.52 1.25
C PHE A 443 21.26 -4.41 2.53
N LEU A 444 21.58 -5.55 3.15
CA LEU A 444 22.43 -5.59 4.35
C LEU A 444 23.84 -5.04 4.08
N SER A 445 24.39 -5.24 2.89
CA SER A 445 25.72 -4.74 2.53
C SER A 445 25.75 -3.21 2.42
N VAL A 446 24.68 -2.60 1.88
CA VAL A 446 24.51 -1.14 1.86
C VAL A 446 24.37 -0.58 3.28
N MET A 447 23.51 -1.20 4.11
CA MET A 447 23.33 -0.79 5.51
C MET A 447 24.65 -0.84 6.28
N GLU A 448 25.41 -1.93 6.15
CA GLU A 448 26.69 -2.08 6.84
C GLU A 448 27.73 -1.06 6.36
N ALA A 449 27.75 -0.75 5.05
CA ALA A 449 28.63 0.28 4.51
C ALA A 449 28.31 1.67 5.10
N GLN A 450 27.03 2.04 5.18
CA GLN A 450 26.61 3.31 5.77
C GLN A 450 26.90 3.37 7.28
N ARG A 451 26.56 2.30 8.01
CA ARG A 451 26.73 2.20 9.47
C ARG A 451 28.18 2.42 9.91
N ARG A 452 29.16 2.06 9.08
CA ARG A 452 30.58 2.32 9.35
C ARG A 452 30.96 3.80 9.31
N LEU A 453 30.19 4.62 8.59
CA LEU A 453 30.42 6.06 8.44
C LEU A 453 29.64 6.88 9.46
N VAL A 454 28.50 6.37 9.93
CA VAL A 454 27.58 7.09 10.82
C VAL A 454 27.91 6.80 12.29
N PRO A 455 28.36 7.79 13.07
CA PRO A 455 28.59 7.61 14.50
C PRO A 455 27.28 7.51 15.27
N ALA A 456 27.32 6.89 16.46
CA ALA A 456 26.17 6.90 17.36
C ALA A 456 25.84 8.33 17.81
N PHE A 457 24.56 8.68 17.79
CA PHE A 457 24.06 9.97 18.26
C PHE A 457 23.56 9.81 19.69
N HIS A 458 24.25 10.42 20.66
CA HIS A 458 23.93 10.29 22.10
C HIS A 458 23.77 8.84 22.59
N GLY A 459 24.61 7.93 22.07
CA GLY A 459 24.60 6.51 22.43
C GLY A 459 23.53 5.67 21.76
N GLY A 460 22.79 6.23 20.79
CA GLY A 460 21.76 5.54 20.01
C GLY A 460 21.85 5.84 18.51
N THR A 461 20.79 5.48 17.78
CA THR A 461 20.61 5.83 16.35
C THR A 461 19.32 6.61 16.17
N ALA A 462 19.15 7.32 15.06
CA ALA A 462 17.87 7.94 14.75
C ALA A 462 17.34 7.47 13.40
N LEU A 463 16.02 7.34 13.33
CA LEU A 463 15.30 7.00 12.13
C LEU A 463 15.25 8.24 11.25
N GLY A 464 15.74 8.10 10.02
CA GLY A 464 15.80 9.19 9.06
C GLY A 464 14.44 9.86 8.86
N PHE A 465 13.49 9.08 8.36
CA PHE A 465 12.21 9.59 7.88
C PHE A 465 11.29 10.06 9.01
N TYR A 466 11.35 9.37 10.15
CA TYR A 466 10.44 9.56 11.28
C TYR A 466 10.98 10.52 12.34
N HIS A 467 12.27 10.87 12.28
CA HIS A 467 12.94 11.70 13.28
C HIS A 467 12.86 11.12 14.70
N VAL A 468 12.75 9.80 14.83
CA VAL A 468 12.67 9.10 16.11
C VAL A 468 14.05 8.58 16.50
N TRP A 469 14.54 8.94 17.68
CA TRP A 469 15.75 8.37 18.25
C TRP A 469 15.49 7.03 18.94
N ALA A 470 16.38 6.07 18.77
CA ALA A 470 16.36 4.74 19.36
C ALA A 470 17.63 4.49 20.21
N PRO A 471 17.51 3.88 21.40
CA PRO A 471 18.65 3.63 22.30
C PRO A 471 19.60 2.54 21.81
N GLY A 472 19.33 1.91 20.67
CA GLY A 472 20.13 0.86 20.08
C GLY A 472 19.94 0.80 18.57
N PRO A 473 20.46 -0.24 17.90
CA PRO A 473 20.31 -0.41 16.47
C PRO A 473 18.84 -0.44 16.06
N SER A 474 18.53 0.25 14.98
CA SER A 474 17.22 0.17 14.33
C SER A 474 17.38 -0.10 12.84
N ILE A 475 16.41 -0.81 12.27
CA ILE A 475 16.40 -1.26 10.87
C ILE A 475 15.51 -0.38 9.96
N TRP A 476 15.21 0.83 10.41
CA TRP A 476 14.39 1.82 9.71
C TRP A 476 15.19 2.94 9.05
#